data_AF-A0A944HBE6-F1
#
_entry.id   AF-A0A944HBE6-F1
#
_cell.length_a   1.000
_cell.length_b   1.000
_cell.length_c   1.000
_cell.angle_alpha   90.00
_cell.angle_beta   90.00
_cell.angle_gamma   90.00
#
_symmetry.space_group_name_H-M   'P 1'
#
loop_
_entity.id
_entity.type
_entity.pdbx_description
1 polymer ?
#
loop_
_entity_poly.entity_id
_entity_poly.type
_entity_poly.pdbx_seq_one_letter_code
_entity_poly.pdbx_strand_id
1 'polypeptide(L)'
;MSEFQREHRYYVAKVSDVKKYLTDCERSILAALLGKLTAGRVQDDKDPLICAVVERDWPEYEPTWAAIETRMTSYREAVWPVSRAAD
;
A
#
# COMPACT_ATOMS: atom_id res chain seq x y z
N MET A 1 1.75 -19.62 13.96
CA MET A 1 2.49 -18.70 13.05
C MET A 1 1.51 -18.27 11.96
N SER A 2 1.37 -16.99 11.65
CA SER A 2 0.52 -16.59 10.50
C SER A 2 1.33 -16.70 9.20
N GLU A 3 0.72 -17.30 8.20
CA GLU A 3 1.20 -17.32 6.82
C GLU A 3 1.16 -15.91 6.23
N PHE A 4 2.01 -15.62 5.24
CA PHE A 4 1.93 -14.36 4.51
C PHE A 4 0.60 -14.29 3.75
N GLN A 5 -0.14 -13.21 3.94
CA GLN A 5 -1.43 -13.00 3.28
C GLN A 5 -1.39 -11.72 2.46
N ARG A 6 -1.82 -11.81 1.19
CA ARG A 6 -1.99 -10.65 0.33
C ARG A 6 -3.25 -9.89 0.79
N GLU A 7 -3.06 -8.70 1.33
CA GLU A 7 -4.15 -7.89 1.87
C GLU A 7 -4.61 -6.79 0.89
N HIS A 8 -5.92 -6.54 0.84
CA HIS A 8 -6.49 -5.42 0.09
C HIS A 8 -6.40 -4.13 0.91
N ARG A 9 -5.24 -3.46 0.84
CA ARG A 9 -4.94 -2.26 1.64
C ARG A 9 -5.18 -0.93 0.94
N TYR A 10 -5.35 -0.92 -0.38
CA TYR A 10 -5.34 0.30 -1.17
C TYR A 10 -6.53 0.34 -2.12
N TYR A 11 -7.16 1.51 -2.22
CA TYR A 11 -8.01 1.84 -3.35
C TYR A 11 -7.14 2.55 -4.39
N VAL A 12 -7.07 1.99 -5.59
CA VAL A 12 -6.28 2.53 -6.71
C VAL A 12 -7.20 2.87 -7.87
N ALA A 13 -6.97 4.02 -8.48
CA ALA A 13 -7.65 4.44 -9.69
C ALA A 13 -6.61 5.01 -10.65
N LYS A 14 -6.53 4.47 -11.88
CA LYS A 14 -5.64 5.04 -12.91
C LYS A 14 -6.13 6.43 -13.27
N VAL A 15 -5.20 7.36 -13.48
CA VAL A 15 -5.54 8.72 -13.91
C VAL A 15 -6.27 8.70 -15.26
N SER A 16 -5.92 7.80 -16.18
CA SER A 16 -6.63 7.62 -17.46
C SER A 16 -8.08 7.21 -17.26
N ASP A 17 -8.33 6.30 -16.32
CA ASP A 17 -9.67 5.77 -16.05
C ASP A 17 -10.52 6.82 -15.34
N VAL A 18 -9.94 7.55 -14.38
CA VAL A 18 -10.59 8.70 -13.74
C VAL A 18 -11.04 9.74 -14.78
N LYS A 19 -10.19 10.03 -15.78
CA LYS A 19 -10.53 10.97 -16.86
C LYS A 19 -11.61 10.43 -17.78
N LYS A 20 -11.55 9.13 -18.09
CA LYS A 20 -12.44 8.49 -19.07
C LYS A 20 -13.83 8.20 -18.51
N TYR A 21 -13.91 7.79 -17.25
CA TYR A 21 -15.13 7.19 -16.68
C TYR A 21 -15.84 8.07 -15.66
N LEU A 22 -15.18 9.06 -15.06
CA LEU A 22 -15.85 10.00 -14.16
C LEU A 22 -16.33 11.25 -14.89
N THR A 23 -17.36 11.88 -14.36
CA THR A 23 -17.80 13.23 -14.71
C THR A 23 -16.92 14.29 -14.05
N ASP A 24 -17.06 15.56 -14.46
CA ASP A 24 -16.35 16.67 -13.81
C ASP A 24 -16.71 16.83 -12.33
N CYS A 25 -17.97 16.60 -11.98
CA CYS A 25 -18.44 16.64 -10.60
C CYS A 25 -17.75 15.55 -9.76
N GLU A 26 -17.74 14.30 -10.25
CA GLU A 26 -17.10 13.17 -9.57
C GLU A 26 -15.58 13.35 -9.45
N ARG A 27 -14.91 13.91 -10.48
CA ARG A 27 -13.49 14.27 -10.40
C ARG A 27 -13.22 15.29 -9.29
N SER A 28 -14.08 16.29 -9.16
CA SER A 28 -13.96 17.33 -8.13
C SER A 28 -14.16 16.74 -6.73
N ILE A 29 -15.13 15.85 -6.57
CA ILE A 29 -15.36 15.11 -5.31
C ILE A 29 -14.15 14.24 -4.98
N LEU A 30 -13.62 13.48 -5.94
CA LEU A 30 -12.43 12.64 -5.74
C LEU A 30 -11.23 13.49 -5.31
N ALA A 31 -10.98 14.63 -5.96
CA ALA A 31 -9.90 15.54 -5.58
C ALA A 31 -10.06 16.05 -4.13
N ALA A 32 -11.27 16.42 -3.71
CA ALA A 32 -11.54 16.84 -2.34
C ALA A 32 -11.29 15.72 -1.31
N LEU A 33 -11.71 14.49 -1.62
CA LEU A 33 -11.48 13.32 -0.76
C LEU A 33 -9.97 12.99 -0.63
N LEU A 34 -9.23 13.00 -1.75
CA LEU A 34 -7.77 12.81 -1.73
C LEU A 34 -7.05 13.92 -0.96
N GLY A 35 -7.52 15.17 -1.07
CA GLY A 35 -7.04 16.29 -0.28
C GLY A 35 -7.23 16.07 1.24
N LYS A 36 -8.41 15.59 1.66
CA LYS A 36 -8.68 15.25 3.06
C LYS A 36 -7.74 14.16 3.59
N LEU A 37 -7.50 13.11 2.80
CA LEU A 37 -6.57 12.04 3.18
C LEU A 37 -5.13 12.57 3.32
N THR A 38 -4.71 13.45 2.41
CA THR A 38 -3.38 14.07 2.46
C THR A 38 -3.23 14.94 3.72
N ALA A 39 -4.22 15.78 4.02
CA ALA A 39 -4.23 16.60 5.23
C ALA A 39 -4.18 15.75 6.51
N GLY A 40 -4.93 14.65 6.57
CA GLY A 40 -4.88 13.72 7.71
C GLY A 40 -3.50 13.08 7.91
N ARG A 41 -2.79 12.75 6.83
CA ARG A 41 -1.40 12.25 6.93
C ARG A 41 -0.46 13.30 7.50
N VAL A 42 -0.57 14.56 7.04
CA VAL A 42 0.25 15.66 7.56
C VAL A 42 -0.04 15.91 9.04
N GLN A 43 -1.31 15.82 9.46
CA GLN A 43 -1.69 15.91 10.88
C GLN A 43 -1.10 14.78 11.74
N ASP A 44 -0.86 13.61 11.14
CA ASP A 44 -0.21 12.46 11.76
C ASP A 44 1.34 12.51 11.64
N ASP A 45 1.94 13.64 11.23
CA ASP A 45 3.38 13.80 10.94
C ASP A 45 3.92 12.77 9.92
N LYS A 46 3.08 12.37 8.96
CA LYS A 46 3.43 11.43 7.89
C LYS A 46 3.63 12.17 6.56
N ASP A 47 4.66 11.76 5.85
CA ASP A 47 4.90 12.17 4.46
C ASP A 47 3.73 11.77 3.53
N PRO A 48 3.61 12.44 2.36
CA PRO A 48 2.73 11.98 1.29
C PRO A 48 2.94 10.49 0.98
N LEU A 49 1.86 9.76 0.71
CA LEU A 49 1.97 8.36 0.32
C LEU A 49 2.47 8.28 -1.12
N ILE A 50 3.71 7.86 -1.30
CA ILE A 50 4.34 7.63 -2.61
C ILE A 50 4.56 6.12 -2.76
N CYS A 51 4.04 5.54 -3.83
CA CYS A 51 4.18 4.12 -4.12
C CYS A 51 4.40 3.87 -5.61
N ALA A 52 5.14 2.79 -5.91
CA ALA A 52 5.07 2.14 -7.20
C ALA A 52 3.85 1.20 -7.20
N VAL A 53 3.03 1.27 -8.24
CA VAL A 53 1.91 0.35 -8.44
C VAL A 53 2.32 -0.63 -9.53
N VAL A 54 2.18 -1.92 -9.24
CA VAL A 54 2.42 -3.01 -10.19
C VAL A 54 1.08 -3.67 -10.47
N GLU A 55 0.65 -3.63 -11.73
CA GLU A 55 -0.62 -4.22 -12.14
C GLU A 55 -0.50 -5.73 -12.28
N ARG A 56 -1.62 -6.44 -12.09
CA ARG A 56 -1.64 -7.90 -12.06
C ARG A 56 -1.18 -8.56 -13.36
N ASP A 57 -1.43 -7.89 -14.48
CA ASP A 57 -1.08 -8.33 -15.81
C ASP A 57 0.35 -7.96 -16.22
N TRP A 58 1.08 -7.22 -15.40
CA TRP A 58 2.48 -6.89 -15.65
C TRP A 58 3.40 -8.04 -15.21
N PRO A 59 4.49 -8.31 -15.96
CA PRO A 59 5.42 -9.38 -15.63
C PRO A 59 6.09 -9.21 -14.24
N GLU A 60 6.13 -7.99 -13.71
CA GLU A 60 6.70 -7.66 -12.41
C GLU A 60 5.79 -8.02 -11.23
N TYR A 61 4.51 -8.38 -11.45
CA TYR A 61 3.53 -8.56 -10.36
C TYR A 61 3.92 -9.64 -9.35
N GLU A 62 4.09 -10.88 -9.81
CA GLU A 62 4.46 -12.00 -8.94
C GLU A 62 5.88 -11.84 -8.36
N PRO A 63 6.90 -11.41 -9.12
CA PRO A 63 8.20 -11.06 -8.55
C PRO A 63 8.14 -10.02 -7.42
N THR A 64 7.30 -8.99 -7.57
CA THR A 64 7.14 -7.94 -6.54
C THR A 64 6.51 -8.52 -5.27
N TRP A 65 5.50 -9.40 -5.39
CA TRP A 65 4.92 -10.08 -4.23
C TRP A 65 5.94 -10.94 -3.49
N ALA A 66 6.75 -11.72 -4.21
CA ALA A 66 7.80 -12.55 -3.61
C ALA A 66 8.83 -11.71 -2.84
N ALA A 67 9.22 -10.54 -3.38
CA ALA A 67 10.11 -9.61 -2.69
C ALA A 67 9.49 -9.05 -1.40
N ILE A 68 8.19 -8.70 -1.42
CA ILE A 68 7.45 -8.20 -0.25
C ILE A 68 7.31 -9.29 0.82
N GLU A 69 6.96 -10.51 0.43
CA GLU A 69 6.84 -11.67 1.32
C GLU A 69 8.18 -11.97 2.00
N THR A 70 9.26 -12.03 1.21
CA THR A 70 10.62 -12.22 1.73
C THR A 70 10.96 -11.17 2.78
N ARG A 71 10.72 -9.88 2.47
CA ARG A 71 10.95 -8.79 3.42
C ARG A 71 10.16 -8.95 4.71
N MET A 72 8.88 -9.33 4.63
CA MET A 72 8.04 -9.50 5.83
C MET A 72 8.48 -10.69 6.69
N THR A 73 8.91 -11.77 6.05
CA THR A 73 9.42 -12.97 6.75
C THR A 73 10.77 -12.69 7.40
N SER A 74 11.72 -12.10 6.67
CA SER A 74 13.04 -11.74 7.22
C SER A 74 12.93 -10.68 8.34
N TYR A 75 12.03 -9.71 8.22
CA TYR A 75 11.77 -8.74 9.30
C TYR A 75 11.24 -9.43 10.56
N ARG A 76 10.36 -10.43 10.43
CA ARG A 76 9.85 -11.23 11.56
C ARG A 76 10.95 -12.01 12.29
N GLU A 77 11.89 -12.58 11.56
CA GLU A 77 13.02 -13.32 12.16
C GLU A 77 14.01 -12.37 12.85
N ALA A 78 14.27 -11.20 12.28
CA ALA A 78 15.17 -10.20 12.85
C ALA A 78 14.60 -9.48 14.10
N VAL A 79 13.28 -9.27 14.17
CA VAL A 79 12.61 -8.63 15.33
C VAL A 79 12.42 -9.61 16.51
N TRP A 80 12.57 -10.92 16.30
CA TRP A 80 12.44 -11.94 17.36
C TRP A 80 13.78 -12.62 17.80
N PRO A 81 14.70 -11.92 18.50
CA PRO A 81 15.69 -12.60 19.34
C PRO A 81 15.43 -12.48 20.86
N VAL A 82 14.43 -11.70 21.32
CA VAL A 82 14.24 -11.41 22.76
C VAL A 82 13.10 -12.23 23.36
N SER A 83 13.17 -13.56 23.35
CA SER A 83 12.28 -14.42 24.19
C SER A 83 12.80 -15.85 24.44
N ARG A 84 14.09 -16.14 24.26
CA ARG A 84 14.66 -17.45 24.64
C ARG A 84 15.96 -17.29 25.40
N ALA A 85 15.86 -16.67 26.56
CA ALA A 85 16.83 -16.78 27.65
C ALA A 85 16.11 -16.44 28.97
N ALA A 86 15.12 -17.25 29.32
CA ALA A 86 14.63 -17.37 30.68
C ALA A 86 14.04 -18.77 30.83
N ASP A 87 14.68 -19.52 31.73
CA ASP A 87 14.37 -20.84 32.29
C ASP A 87 14.72 -22.09 31.47
#